data_AF-A0A942ASF4-F1
#
_entry.id   AF-A0A942ASF4-F1
#
_cell.length_a   1.000
_cell.length_b   1.000
_cell.length_c   1.000
_cell.angle_alpha   90.00
_cell.angle_beta   90.00
_cell.angle_gamma   90.00
#
_symmetry.space_group_name_H-M   'P 1'
#
loop_
_entity.id
_entity.type
_entity.pdbx_description
1 polymer ?
#
loop_
_entity_poly.entity_id
_entity_poly.type
_entity_poly.pdbx_seq_one_letter_code
_entity_poly.pdbx_strand_id
1 'polypeptide(L)'
;MKITILFLALIALGFSVKAQRMALADNKTHGTTAASASTPIPAKTPQFVFTNYGIDLNHADLKEYPQHFLGDRIARKLYATQKVYVRRHTATVGFTDNTMEIYKPAIYNSVMKLDSYFKKAVRRQEINEQTATAELSKCLDAAFVAYYEEETGELEKALKKAKSPEEILTVFNSILIKE
;
A
#
# COMPACT_ATOMS: atom_id res chain seq x y z
N MET A 1 -48.24 15.92 10.55
CA MET A 1 -48.46 15.43 9.17
C MET A 1 -47.72 14.11 9.01
N LYS A 2 -48.41 13.09 8.50
CA LYS A 2 -47.91 11.72 8.26
C LYS A 2 -47.33 11.65 6.85
N ILE A 3 -46.13 11.10 6.67
CA ILE A 3 -45.73 10.43 5.41
C ILE A 3 -44.90 9.19 5.77
N THR A 4 -45.53 8.03 5.60
CA THR A 4 -44.93 6.69 5.58
C THR A 4 -44.47 6.38 4.15
N ILE A 5 -43.22 5.92 3.95
CA ILE A 5 -42.88 5.03 2.82
C ILE A 5 -41.80 4.03 3.27
N LEU A 6 -42.18 2.76 3.24
CA LEU A 6 -41.38 1.54 3.35
C LEU A 6 -40.87 1.19 1.95
N PHE A 7 -39.58 0.87 1.76
CA PHE A 7 -39.14 0.11 0.58
C PHE A 7 -38.04 -0.89 0.95
N LEU A 8 -38.39 -2.15 0.75
CA LEU A 8 -37.57 -3.35 0.86
C LEU A 8 -37.18 -3.70 -0.58
N ALA A 9 -35.87 -3.76 -0.88
CA ALA A 9 -35.38 -4.20 -2.18
C ALA A 9 -34.24 -5.21 -1.98
N LEU A 10 -34.61 -6.47 -2.18
CA LEU A 10 -33.74 -7.64 -2.23
C LEU A 10 -33.43 -7.87 -3.70
N ILE A 11 -32.17 -7.70 -4.12
CA ILE A 11 -31.74 -8.04 -5.49
C ILE A 11 -30.56 -9.01 -5.37
N ALA A 12 -30.88 -10.28 -5.62
CA ALA A 12 -29.93 -11.31 -5.94
C ALA A 12 -29.38 -11.06 -7.36
N LEU A 13 -28.06 -11.04 -7.50
CA LEU A 13 -27.38 -11.22 -8.78
C LEU A 13 -26.53 -12.48 -8.68
N GLY A 14 -26.99 -13.51 -9.38
CA GLY A 14 -26.25 -14.75 -9.58
C GLY A 14 -25.13 -14.55 -10.60
N PHE A 15 -23.93 -14.98 -10.24
CA PHE A 15 -22.92 -15.37 -11.21
C PHE A 15 -22.90 -16.90 -11.25
N SER A 16 -23.39 -17.44 -12.36
CA SER A 16 -23.18 -18.83 -12.74
C SER A 16 -21.75 -18.96 -13.27
N VAL A 17 -20.90 -19.72 -12.58
CA VAL A 17 -19.78 -20.41 -13.21
C VAL A 17 -19.94 -21.89 -12.93
N LYS A 18 -20.09 -22.60 -14.04
CA LYS A 18 -20.33 -24.03 -14.17
C LYS A 18 -19.01 -24.77 -13.93
N ALA A 19 -18.96 -25.61 -12.89
CA ALA A 19 -17.96 -26.66 -12.78
C ALA A 19 -18.62 -27.91 -12.16
N GLN A 20 -19.13 -28.78 -13.03
CA GLN A 20 -19.36 -30.18 -12.69
C GLN A 20 -18.41 -31.00 -13.53
N ARG A 21 -17.55 -31.82 -12.90
CA ARG A 21 -17.30 -33.27 -13.10
C ARG A 21 -16.28 -33.70 -12.03
N MET A 22 -16.73 -34.36 -10.97
CA MET A 22 -16.63 -35.81 -10.74
C MET A 22 -15.20 -36.37 -10.73
N ALA A 23 -14.69 -36.62 -9.52
CA ALA A 23 -13.95 -37.85 -9.23
C ALA A 23 -14.42 -38.34 -7.84
N LEU A 24 -15.07 -39.49 -7.87
CA LEU A 24 -15.63 -40.24 -6.75
C LEU A 24 -14.50 -41.16 -6.23
N ALA A 25 -14.17 -41.07 -4.94
CA ALA A 25 -13.48 -42.15 -4.23
C ALA A 25 -14.10 -42.27 -2.84
N ASP A 26 -14.77 -43.39 -2.65
CA ASP A 26 -15.53 -43.83 -1.50
C ASP A 26 -14.61 -44.20 -0.33
N ASN A 27 -14.82 -43.61 0.85
CA ASN A 27 -14.61 -44.33 2.10
C ASN A 27 -15.47 -43.72 3.22
N LYS A 28 -16.12 -44.63 3.93
CA LYS A 28 -17.19 -44.48 4.89
C LYS A 28 -16.64 -44.10 6.28
N THR A 29 -17.56 -43.50 7.05
CA THR A 29 -17.74 -43.50 8.52
C THR A 29 -17.23 -42.33 9.38
N HIS A 30 -18.25 -41.67 9.95
CA HIS A 30 -18.41 -41.04 11.28
C HIS A 30 -17.98 -39.58 11.52
N GLY A 31 -18.98 -38.74 11.85
CA GLY A 31 -18.84 -37.67 12.85
C GLY A 31 -19.26 -36.27 12.41
N THR A 32 -20.49 -35.88 12.77
CA THR A 32 -21.08 -34.54 12.75
C THR A 32 -20.17 -33.43 13.31
N THR A 33 -20.00 -32.33 12.58
CA THR A 33 -20.30 -30.92 13.00
C THR A 33 -19.82 -29.96 11.92
N ALA A 34 -20.74 -29.13 11.43
CA ALA A 34 -20.45 -28.02 10.54
C ALA A 34 -19.61 -26.97 11.26
N ALA A 35 -18.40 -26.71 10.76
CA ALA A 35 -17.67 -25.47 10.99
C ALA A 35 -17.18 -24.99 9.64
N SER A 36 -17.70 -23.83 9.24
CA SER A 36 -17.27 -23.08 8.06
C SER A 36 -15.78 -22.80 8.22
N ALA A 37 -14.94 -23.61 7.60
CA ALA A 37 -13.51 -23.34 7.52
C ALA A 37 -13.34 -22.19 6.55
N SER A 38 -13.23 -20.97 7.08
CA SER A 38 -12.64 -19.86 6.37
C SER A 38 -11.27 -20.31 5.90
N THR A 39 -11.13 -20.51 4.59
CA THR A 39 -9.84 -20.70 3.93
C THR A 39 -8.89 -19.64 4.46
N PRO A 40 -7.77 -20.00 5.10
CA PRO A 40 -6.77 -19.01 5.48
C PRO A 40 -6.29 -18.39 4.18
N ILE A 41 -6.47 -17.08 4.04
CA ILE A 41 -5.78 -16.31 3.00
C ILE A 41 -4.29 -16.65 3.19
N PRO A 42 -3.61 -17.27 2.22
CA PRO A 42 -2.22 -17.64 2.40
C PRO A 42 -1.45 -16.36 2.67
N ALA A 43 -0.88 -16.25 3.87
CA ALA A 43 0.00 -15.15 4.25
C ALA A 43 1.13 -15.13 3.23
N LYS A 44 1.09 -14.13 2.34
CA LYS A 44 2.06 -13.96 1.27
C LYS A 44 3.44 -13.85 1.91
N THR A 45 4.29 -14.85 1.70
CA THR A 45 5.67 -14.85 2.17
C THR A 45 6.35 -13.53 1.79
N PRO A 46 7.04 -12.85 2.72
CA PRO A 46 7.72 -11.61 2.40
C PRO A 46 8.76 -11.87 1.30
N GLN A 47 8.71 -11.07 0.24
CA GLN A 47 9.59 -11.19 -0.91
C GLN A 47 10.85 -10.34 -0.74
N PHE A 48 10.77 -9.27 0.05
CA PHE A 48 11.89 -8.38 0.33
C PHE A 48 12.06 -8.24 1.83
N VAL A 49 13.30 -8.17 2.29
CA VAL A 49 13.63 -8.01 3.70
C VAL A 49 14.61 -6.86 3.82
N PHE A 50 14.23 -5.82 4.55
CA PHE A 50 15.04 -4.64 4.83
C PHE A 50 15.30 -4.53 6.33
N THR A 51 16.35 -3.80 6.70
CA THR A 51 16.75 -3.59 8.10
C THR A 51 16.47 -2.14 8.48
N ASN A 52 15.73 -1.94 9.56
CA ASN A 52 15.58 -0.62 10.16
C ASN A 52 16.78 -0.34 11.05
N TYR A 53 17.64 0.59 10.65
CA TYR A 53 18.87 0.95 11.37
C TYR A 53 18.60 1.84 12.61
N GLY A 54 17.59 1.52 13.41
CA GLY A 54 17.18 2.29 14.59
C GLY A 54 16.51 3.63 14.28
N ILE A 55 15.92 3.78 13.09
CA ILE A 55 15.29 5.02 12.64
C ILE A 55 13.88 5.11 13.24
N ASP A 56 13.51 6.28 13.78
CA ASP A 56 12.11 6.59 14.11
C ASP A 56 11.31 6.82 12.82
N LEU A 57 10.57 5.79 12.41
CA LEU A 57 9.71 5.82 11.23
C LEU A 57 8.46 6.70 11.41
N ASN A 58 8.15 7.16 12.62
CA ASN A 58 7.08 8.14 12.83
C ASN A 58 7.54 9.59 12.64
N HIS A 59 8.86 9.80 12.59
CA HIS A 59 9.52 11.09 12.46
C HIS A 59 8.93 12.13 13.42
N ALA A 60 8.80 11.77 14.69
CA ALA A 60 8.16 12.61 15.70
C ALA A 60 8.92 13.93 15.96
N ASP A 61 10.19 13.99 15.54
CA ASP A 61 11.06 15.15 15.57
C ASP A 61 10.73 16.21 14.50
N LEU A 62 10.07 15.83 13.40
CA LEU A 62 9.64 16.75 12.35
C LEU A 62 8.47 17.62 12.84
N LYS A 63 8.71 18.93 12.93
CA LYS A 63 7.71 19.93 13.36
C LYS A 63 7.08 20.71 12.22
N GLU A 64 7.77 20.83 11.10
CA GLU A 64 7.32 21.57 9.92
C GLU A 64 7.21 20.62 8.73
N TYR A 65 5.99 20.48 8.21
CA TYR A 65 5.66 19.64 7.07
C TYR A 65 4.37 20.12 6.40
N PRO A 66 4.20 19.90 5.09
CA PRO A 66 2.95 20.22 4.40
C PRO A 66 1.78 19.41 4.94
N GLN A 67 0.59 20.02 5.05
CA GLN A 67 -0.61 19.31 5.48
C GLN A 67 -1.00 18.20 4.51
N HIS A 68 -1.50 17.08 5.04
CA HIS A 68 -1.98 15.95 4.28
C HIS A 68 -3.44 15.59 4.61
N PHE A 69 -4.20 15.06 3.64
CA PHE A 69 -5.61 14.74 3.84
C PHE A 69 -5.85 13.56 4.78
N LEU A 70 -4.87 12.66 4.91
CA LEU A 70 -4.88 11.54 5.87
C LEU A 70 -4.29 11.92 7.26
N GLY A 71 -4.10 13.21 7.50
CA GLY A 71 -3.60 13.73 8.77
C GLY A 71 -2.08 13.70 8.94
N ASP A 72 -1.66 14.16 10.11
CA ASP A 72 -0.27 14.52 10.40
C ASP A 72 0.72 13.36 10.33
N ARG A 73 0.30 12.16 10.69
CA ARG A 73 1.18 10.98 10.66
C ARG A 73 1.66 10.70 9.23
N ILE A 74 0.74 10.74 8.26
CA ILE A 74 1.09 10.57 6.84
C ILE A 74 1.84 11.77 6.32
N ALA A 75 1.44 12.98 6.72
CA ALA A 75 2.13 14.21 6.33
C ALA A 75 3.64 14.17 6.66
N ARG A 76 3.99 13.78 7.90
CA ARG A 76 5.38 13.64 8.34
C ARG A 76 6.15 12.59 7.56
N LYS A 77 5.60 11.37 7.44
CA LYS A 77 6.23 10.26 6.73
C LYS A 77 6.44 10.57 5.24
N LEU A 78 5.43 11.16 4.59
CA LEU A 78 5.52 11.57 3.18
C LEU A 78 6.57 12.66 2.99
N TYR A 79 6.59 13.66 3.86
CA TYR A 79 7.58 14.73 3.81
C TYR A 79 9.00 14.22 4.05
N ALA A 80 9.20 13.36 5.05
CA ALA A 80 10.49 12.72 5.33
C ALA A 80 11.00 11.94 4.12
N THR A 81 10.12 11.15 3.50
CA THR A 81 10.42 10.39 2.27
C THR A 81 10.80 11.33 1.14
N GLN A 82 10.01 12.37 0.86
CA GLN A 82 10.32 13.34 -0.19
C GLN A 82 11.69 14.01 0.02
N LYS A 83 12.02 14.35 1.27
CA LYS A 83 13.27 15.03 1.62
C LYS A 83 14.52 14.18 1.33
N VAL A 84 14.46 12.87 1.57
CA VAL A 84 15.62 11.98 1.30
C VAL A 84 15.71 11.59 -0.18
N TYR A 85 14.57 11.45 -0.85
CA TYR A 85 14.51 11.04 -2.25
C TYR A 85 14.80 12.18 -3.24
N VAL A 86 14.49 13.43 -2.89
CA VAL A 86 14.60 14.58 -3.80
C VAL A 86 15.74 15.49 -3.34
N ARG A 87 16.85 15.52 -4.10
CA ARG A 87 17.91 16.54 -3.91
C ARG A 87 17.76 17.67 -4.92
N ARG A 88 17.88 18.90 -4.41
CA ARG A 88 18.02 20.10 -5.24
C ARG A 88 19.48 20.49 -5.26
N HIS A 89 20.07 20.55 -6.45
CA HIS A 89 21.36 21.20 -6.63
C HIS A 89 21.09 22.69 -6.86
N THR A 90 21.61 23.54 -5.97
CA THR A 90 21.63 24.99 -6.22
C THR A 90 22.84 25.29 -7.07
N ALA A 91 22.62 25.80 -8.29
CA ALA A 91 23.73 26.16 -9.15
C ALA A 91 24.62 27.21 -8.47
N THR A 92 25.92 26.94 -8.41
CA THR A 92 26.92 27.91 -7.99
C THR A 92 27.17 28.86 -9.17
N VAL A 93 27.13 30.16 -8.90
CA VAL A 93 27.27 31.31 -9.82
C VAL A 93 27.84 30.99 -11.22
N GLY A 94 26.99 31.15 -12.26
CA GLY A 94 27.41 31.12 -13.67
C GLY A 94 26.67 30.15 -14.59
N PHE A 95 25.92 29.19 -14.03
CA PHE A 95 25.03 28.27 -14.77
C PHE A 95 23.62 28.33 -14.16
N THR A 96 22.56 28.30 -14.98
CA THR A 96 21.16 28.45 -14.55
C THR A 96 20.46 27.13 -14.21
N ASP A 97 21.19 26.02 -14.13
CA ASP A 97 20.56 24.71 -14.03
C ASP A 97 20.28 24.35 -12.56
N ASN A 98 19.10 24.75 -12.08
CA ASN A 98 18.48 24.15 -10.90
C ASN A 98 18.08 22.69 -11.23
N THR A 99 19.04 21.78 -11.30
CA THR A 99 18.75 20.37 -11.59
C THR A 99 18.23 19.68 -10.32
N MET A 100 17.03 19.09 -10.42
CA MET A 100 16.45 18.25 -9.36
C MET A 100 16.79 16.80 -9.66
N GLU A 101 17.41 16.12 -8.69
CA GLU A 101 17.76 14.70 -8.79
C GLU A 101 16.85 13.88 -7.88
N ILE A 102 16.26 12.82 -8.44
CA ILE A 102 15.42 11.88 -7.69
C ILE A 102 16.20 10.56 -7.55
N TYR A 103 16.56 10.22 -6.31
CA TYR A 103 17.14 8.92 -6.00
C TYR A 103 16.10 7.81 -6.14
N LYS A 104 16.51 6.61 -6.55
CA LYS A 104 15.65 5.40 -6.66
C LYS A 104 14.23 5.74 -7.19
N PRO A 105 14.11 6.32 -8.40
CA PRO A 105 12.87 6.95 -8.89
C PRO A 105 11.72 5.96 -9.00
N ALA A 106 11.98 4.65 -9.18
CA ALA A 106 10.94 3.64 -9.20
C ALA A 106 10.19 3.54 -7.85
N ILE A 107 10.90 3.65 -6.73
CA ILE A 107 10.29 3.63 -5.39
C ILE A 107 9.51 4.92 -5.16
N TYR A 108 10.17 6.07 -5.38
CA TYR A 108 9.57 7.38 -5.17
C TYR A 108 8.28 7.57 -5.98
N ASN A 109 8.33 7.32 -7.29
CA ASN A 109 7.17 7.50 -8.17
C ASN A 109 6.02 6.54 -7.80
N SER A 110 6.35 5.35 -7.29
CA SER A 110 5.35 4.39 -6.82
C SER A 110 4.63 4.89 -5.57
N VAL A 111 5.35 5.47 -4.61
CA VAL A 111 4.75 6.09 -3.42
C VAL A 111 3.86 7.28 -3.81
N MET A 112 4.32 8.17 -4.68
CA MET A 112 3.52 9.32 -5.15
C MET A 112 2.23 8.88 -5.86
N LYS A 113 2.30 7.76 -6.58
CA LYS A 113 1.14 7.16 -7.25
C LYS A 113 0.16 6.54 -6.25
N LEU A 114 0.66 5.88 -5.21
CA LEU A 114 -0.17 5.36 -4.11
C LEU A 114 -0.86 6.49 -3.35
N ASP A 115 -0.15 7.57 -3.03
CA ASP A 115 -0.72 8.74 -2.37
C ASP A 115 -1.91 9.33 -3.17
N SER A 116 -1.67 9.54 -4.46
CA SER A 116 -2.71 10.00 -5.39
C SER A 116 -3.88 9.02 -5.53
N TYR A 117 -3.62 7.71 -5.45
CA TYR A 117 -4.64 6.67 -5.50
C TYR A 117 -5.52 6.71 -4.25
N PHE A 118 -4.94 6.70 -3.05
CA PHE A 118 -5.68 6.76 -1.81
C PHE A 118 -6.50 8.06 -1.69
N LYS A 119 -5.95 9.19 -2.14
CA LYS A 119 -6.70 10.46 -2.21
C LYS A 119 -7.96 10.34 -3.03
N LYS A 120 -7.89 9.66 -4.18
CA LYS A 120 -9.05 9.45 -5.07
C LYS A 120 -10.03 8.42 -4.47
N ALA A 121 -9.53 7.32 -3.92
CA ALA A 121 -10.34 6.23 -3.37
C ALA A 121 -11.13 6.68 -2.13
N VAL A 122 -10.50 7.41 -1.21
CA VAL A 122 -11.16 8.00 -0.03
C VAL A 122 -12.23 9.00 -0.47
N ARG A 123 -11.92 9.88 -1.42
CA ARG A 123 -12.90 10.86 -1.95
C ARG A 123 -14.11 10.19 -2.62
N ARG A 124 -13.91 9.00 -3.20
CA ARG A 124 -14.98 8.18 -3.81
C ARG A 124 -15.69 7.27 -2.81
N GLN A 125 -15.29 7.29 -1.53
CA GLN A 125 -15.79 6.40 -0.47
C GLN A 125 -15.58 4.91 -0.79
N GLU A 126 -14.62 4.58 -1.66
CA GLU A 126 -14.25 3.19 -1.98
C GLU A 126 -13.39 2.57 -0.87
N ILE A 127 -12.62 3.40 -0.17
CA ILE A 127 -11.74 3.01 0.95
C ILE A 127 -11.96 4.00 2.10
N ASN A 128 -12.01 3.50 3.34
CA ASN A 128 -12.08 4.38 4.51
C ASN A 128 -10.71 5.06 4.78
N GLU A 129 -10.75 6.23 5.43
CA GLU A 129 -9.55 6.97 5.78
C GLU A 129 -8.59 6.17 6.66
N GLN A 130 -9.12 5.35 7.57
CA GLN A 130 -8.31 4.53 8.47
C GLN A 130 -7.48 3.48 7.73
N THR A 131 -8.07 2.75 6.77
CA THR A 131 -7.34 1.75 5.98
C THR A 131 -6.35 2.43 5.04
N ALA A 132 -6.76 3.53 4.39
CA ALA A 132 -5.86 4.32 3.56
C ALA A 132 -4.64 4.83 4.36
N THR A 133 -4.86 5.26 5.59
CA THR A 133 -3.78 5.69 6.51
C THR A 133 -2.88 4.52 6.90
N ALA A 134 -3.44 3.37 7.25
CA ALA A 134 -2.65 2.20 7.65
C ALA A 134 -1.79 1.68 6.49
N GLU A 135 -2.37 1.54 5.30
CA GLU A 135 -1.68 1.02 4.13
C GLU A 135 -0.63 2.01 3.60
N LEU A 136 -0.97 3.28 3.45
CA LEU A 136 -0.01 4.29 3.00
C LEU A 136 1.12 4.49 4.01
N SER A 137 0.84 4.41 5.32
CA SER A 137 1.88 4.46 6.35
C SER A 137 2.90 3.33 6.18
N LYS A 138 2.46 2.09 5.96
CA LYS A 138 3.37 0.95 5.74
C LYS A 138 4.21 1.16 4.48
N CYS A 139 3.61 1.62 3.39
CA CYS A 139 4.34 1.88 2.15
C CYS A 139 5.40 2.98 2.33
N LEU A 140 5.08 4.03 3.08
CA LEU A 140 6.02 5.11 3.40
C LEU A 140 7.17 4.62 4.27
N ASP A 141 6.89 3.77 5.26
CA ASP A 141 7.90 3.17 6.13
C ASP A 141 8.86 2.30 5.31
N ALA A 142 8.31 1.44 4.46
CA ALA A 142 9.11 0.59 3.58
C ALA A 142 9.92 1.40 2.57
N ALA A 143 9.35 2.46 1.98
CA ALA A 143 10.07 3.35 1.08
C ALA A 143 11.18 4.12 1.80
N PHE A 144 10.93 4.63 2.99
CA PHE A 144 11.93 5.36 3.76
C PHE A 144 13.12 4.46 4.13
N VAL A 145 12.87 3.23 4.58
CA VAL A 145 13.93 2.26 4.87
C VAL A 145 14.67 1.87 3.59
N ALA A 146 13.94 1.63 2.48
CA ALA A 146 14.54 1.28 1.19
C ALA A 146 15.50 2.35 0.65
N TYR A 147 15.40 3.60 1.11
CA TYR A 147 16.38 4.62 0.76
C TYR A 147 17.80 4.26 1.27
N TYR A 148 17.90 3.75 2.49
CA TYR A 148 19.16 3.39 3.14
C TYR A 148 19.67 2.01 2.74
N GLU A 149 18.84 1.20 2.10
CA GLU A 149 19.22 -0.11 1.60
C GLU A 149 20.02 -0.01 0.30
N GLU A 150 21.12 -0.74 0.23
CA GLU A 150 21.94 -0.86 -0.97
C GLU A 150 21.25 -1.77 -2.00
N GLU A 151 20.68 -2.88 -1.56
CA GLU A 151 20.08 -3.92 -2.41
C GLU A 151 18.58 -3.67 -2.72
N THR A 152 18.27 -2.57 -3.42
CA THR A 152 16.88 -2.28 -3.87
C THR A 152 16.59 -2.69 -5.31
N GLY A 153 17.57 -3.24 -6.03
CA GLY A 153 17.47 -3.49 -7.47
C GLY A 153 16.30 -4.39 -7.86
N GLU A 154 15.98 -5.41 -7.07
CA GLU A 154 14.84 -6.30 -7.33
C GLU A 154 13.50 -5.63 -7.02
N LEU A 155 13.41 -4.87 -5.92
CA LEU A 155 12.24 -4.08 -5.58
C LEU A 155 11.93 -3.08 -6.70
N GLU A 156 12.93 -2.36 -7.19
CA GLU A 156 12.76 -1.39 -8.27
C GLU A 156 12.32 -2.05 -9.58
N LYS A 157 12.82 -3.26 -9.88
CA LYS A 157 12.35 -4.05 -11.02
C LYS A 157 10.88 -4.46 -10.84
N ALA A 158 10.49 -4.91 -9.64
CA ALA A 158 9.11 -5.28 -9.34
C ALA A 158 8.15 -4.08 -9.46
N LEU A 159 8.55 -2.92 -8.93
CA LEU A 159 7.79 -1.67 -9.01
C LEU A 159 7.69 -1.14 -10.45
N LYS A 160 8.72 -1.30 -11.28
CA LYS A 160 8.65 -0.97 -12.71
C LYS A 160 7.70 -1.86 -13.50
N LYS A 161 7.52 -3.13 -13.07
CA LYS A 161 6.58 -4.07 -13.68
C LYS A 161 5.14 -3.79 -13.22
N ALA A 162 4.95 -3.33 -11.98
CA ALA A 162 3.66 -2.99 -11.42
C ALA A 162 3.08 -1.73 -12.08
N LYS A 163 1.99 -1.90 -12.83
CA LYS A 163 1.33 -0.82 -13.58
C LYS A 163 0.13 -0.24 -12.83
N SER A 164 -0.56 -1.03 -12.02
CA SER A 164 -1.70 -0.55 -11.22
C SER A 164 -1.27 -0.12 -9.81
N PRO A 165 -2.00 0.80 -9.15
CA PRO A 165 -1.75 1.12 -7.74
C PRO A 165 -1.88 -0.10 -6.82
N GLU A 166 -2.78 -1.02 -7.12
CA GLU A 166 -3.01 -2.25 -6.36
C GLU A 166 -1.83 -3.22 -6.45
N GLU A 167 -1.23 -3.36 -7.65
CA GLU A 167 -0.01 -4.15 -7.85
C GLU A 167 1.17 -3.51 -7.10
N ILE A 168 1.29 -2.18 -7.16
CA ILE A 168 2.33 -1.44 -6.43
C ILE A 168 2.18 -1.67 -4.92
N LEU A 169 0.96 -1.55 -4.39
CA LEU A 169 0.65 -1.82 -2.99
C LEU A 169 1.02 -3.26 -2.61
N THR A 170 0.72 -4.21 -3.49
CA THR A 170 1.04 -5.63 -3.31
C THR A 170 2.54 -5.92 -3.28
N VAL A 171 3.36 -5.11 -3.97
CA VAL A 171 4.83 -5.15 -3.88
C VAL A 171 5.30 -4.56 -2.56
N PHE A 172 4.82 -3.39 -2.17
CA PHE A 172 5.19 -2.79 -0.88
C PHE A 172 4.80 -3.65 0.33
N ASN A 173 3.62 -4.27 0.29
CA ASN A 173 3.14 -5.18 1.33
C ASN A 173 3.92 -6.50 1.40
N SER A 174 4.78 -6.78 0.42
CA SER A 174 5.70 -7.93 0.45
C SER A 174 7.06 -7.60 1.07
N ILE A 175 7.28 -6.35 1.48
CA ILE A 175 8.49 -5.91 2.17
C ILE A 175 8.32 -6.16 3.68
N LEU A 176 9.26 -6.90 4.25
CA LEU A 176 9.41 -7.05 5.69
C LEU A 176 10.52 -6.12 6.18
N ILE A 177 10.23 -5.30 7.17
CA ILE A 177 11.23 -4.47 7.85
C ILE A 177 11.61 -5.21 9.14
N LYS A 178 12.88 -5.58 9.28
CA LYS A 178 13.46 -6.13 10.51
C LYS A 178 13.97 -4.98 11.38
N GLU A 179 13.90 -5.15 12.68
CA GLU A 179 14.52 -4.26 13.67
C GLU A 179 16.00 -4.60 13.87
#